data_AF-A0A3M1WJM6-F1
#
_entry.id   AF-A0A3M1WJM6-F1
#
_cell.length_a   1.000
_cell.length_b   1.000
_cell.length_c   1.000
_cell.angle_alpha   90.00
_cell.angle_beta   90.00
_cell.angle_gamma   90.00
#
_symmetry.space_group_name_H-M   'P 1'
#
loop_
_entity.id
_entity.type
_entity.pdbx_description
1 polymer ?
#
loop_
_entity_poly.entity_id
_entity_poly.type
_entity_poly.pdbx_seq_one_letter_code
_entity_poly.pdbx_strand_id
1 'polypeptide(L)'
;MGTNGGVIEFISEGGFGSEANIRLELRTEFPGIGGTIITREGVASALREEFNRFPKAGHCMFLRHTIIKKLEDHFYRTGVYKFAHIPRPLGSISRTGDQPYEAYIYEWAFGTEGFPWYRVDQYGNSIVVRLRDWDKFVANFDRTGIYLGRDCTTSEDARISQNIIHQYPKPIGDGSEMSSLWKRIDFGFASITIDFERLSRFLHDNREALIATLRSERYEMVLLAVQYLTDRDSMKEIDIGRLEVLIGEYRRSSLTHYAMGFDPTITPVYFGARTESLI
;
A
#
# COMPACT_ATOMS: atom_id res chain seq x y z
N MET A 1 -13.89 -32.41 -12.33
CA MET A 1 -13.73 -30.95 -12.30
C MET A 1 -12.95 -30.62 -11.05
N GLY A 2 -11.65 -30.30 -11.18
CA GLY A 2 -10.80 -30.00 -10.03
C GLY A 2 -11.25 -28.70 -9.37
N THR A 3 -11.32 -28.68 -8.05
CA THR A 3 -11.54 -27.46 -7.27
C THR A 3 -10.42 -26.48 -7.58
N ASN A 4 -10.73 -25.37 -8.24
CA ASN A 4 -9.84 -24.22 -8.44
C ASN A 4 -9.53 -23.58 -7.08
N GLY A 5 -8.71 -24.24 -6.26
CA GLY A 5 -8.11 -23.65 -5.07
C GLY A 5 -7.11 -22.58 -5.50
N GLY A 6 -7.08 -21.49 -4.76
CA GLY A 6 -6.00 -20.52 -4.87
C GLY A 6 -4.63 -21.16 -4.63
N VAL A 7 -3.59 -20.59 -5.22
CA VAL A 7 -2.20 -21.01 -5.03
C VAL A 7 -1.46 -19.88 -4.32
N ILE A 8 -0.75 -20.23 -3.27
CA ILE A 8 0.18 -19.34 -2.56
C ILE A 8 1.51 -20.08 -2.51
N GLU A 9 2.50 -19.56 -3.22
CA GLU A 9 3.85 -20.10 -3.25
C GLU A 9 4.80 -19.11 -2.57
N PHE A 10 5.47 -19.57 -1.51
CA PHE A 10 6.55 -18.81 -0.88
C PHE A 10 7.78 -18.84 -1.79
N ILE A 11 8.30 -17.67 -2.13
CA ILE A 11 9.51 -17.54 -2.95
C ILE A 11 10.72 -17.32 -2.05
N SER A 12 10.67 -16.30 -1.18
CA SER A 12 11.77 -15.93 -0.30
C SER A 12 11.31 -15.05 0.86
N GLU A 13 12.17 -14.88 1.86
CA GLU A 13 12.03 -13.76 2.80
C GLU A 13 12.23 -12.43 2.04
N GLY A 14 11.41 -11.44 2.36
CA GLY A 14 11.41 -10.10 1.77
C GLY A 14 11.98 -9.02 2.69
N GLY A 15 12.18 -9.33 3.98
CA GLY A 15 12.73 -8.43 4.99
C GLY A 15 12.16 -8.73 6.38
N PHE A 16 12.89 -8.35 7.42
CA PHE A 16 12.48 -8.53 8.81
C PHE A 16 12.73 -7.22 9.58
N GLY A 17 11.73 -6.74 10.30
CA GLY A 17 11.81 -5.53 11.12
C GLY A 17 11.39 -5.77 12.56
N SER A 18 11.30 -4.71 13.35
CA SER A 18 10.81 -4.79 14.74
C SER A 18 9.28 -4.96 14.84
N GLU A 19 8.53 -4.60 13.80
CA GLU A 19 7.06 -4.66 13.80
C GLU A 19 6.49 -5.88 13.06
N ALA A 20 7.22 -6.39 12.06
CA ALA A 20 6.68 -7.37 11.12
C ALA A 20 7.77 -8.18 10.42
N ASN A 21 7.35 -9.33 9.89
CA ASN A 21 8.10 -10.11 8.91
C ASN A 21 7.48 -9.91 7.52
N ILE A 22 8.30 -9.77 6.48
CA ILE A 22 7.85 -9.65 5.10
C ILE A 22 8.24 -10.92 4.35
N ARG A 23 7.27 -11.58 3.72
CA ARG A 23 7.50 -12.69 2.81
C ARG A 23 7.17 -12.28 1.38
N LEU A 24 8.01 -12.68 0.44
CA LEU A 24 7.69 -12.62 -0.99
C LEU A 24 6.97 -13.90 -1.39
N GLU A 25 5.77 -13.74 -1.94
CA GLU A 25 4.91 -14.83 -2.38
C GLU A 25 4.42 -14.62 -3.80
N LEU A 26 4.29 -15.71 -4.56
CA LEU A 26 3.50 -15.74 -5.78
C LEU A 26 2.09 -16.21 -5.43
N ARG A 27 1.10 -15.35 -5.61
CA ARG A 27 -0.28 -15.61 -5.16
C ARG A 27 -1.28 -15.55 -6.30
N THR A 28 -2.21 -16.49 -6.33
CA THR A 28 -3.48 -16.35 -7.04
C THR A 28 -4.66 -16.11 -6.10
N GLU A 29 -4.43 -16.11 -4.79
CA GLU A 29 -5.46 -15.90 -3.76
C GLU A 29 -5.19 -14.69 -2.88
N PHE A 30 -6.17 -13.78 -2.87
CA PHE A 30 -6.12 -12.51 -2.15
C PHE A 30 -7.31 -12.41 -1.19
N PRO A 31 -7.19 -12.86 0.07
CA PRO A 31 -8.19 -12.59 1.10
C PRO A 31 -8.20 -11.11 1.47
N GLY A 32 -9.33 -10.62 1.99
CA GLY A 32 -9.42 -9.29 2.58
C GLY A 32 -10.81 -8.72 2.67
N ILE A 33 -10.88 -7.42 2.95
CA ILE A 33 -12.13 -6.66 3.03
C ILE A 33 -12.89 -6.80 1.69
N GLY A 34 -14.18 -7.13 1.76
CA GLY A 34 -15.01 -7.42 0.59
C GLY A 34 -14.85 -8.83 0.01
N GLY A 35 -14.18 -9.74 0.74
CA GLY A 35 -14.04 -11.16 0.41
C GLY A 35 -12.71 -11.56 -0.23
N THR A 36 -12.60 -12.83 -0.58
CA THR A 36 -11.43 -13.39 -1.27
C THR A 36 -11.55 -13.22 -2.77
N ILE A 37 -10.47 -12.75 -3.41
CA ILE A 37 -10.35 -12.64 -4.87
C ILE A 37 -9.37 -13.72 -5.34
N ILE A 38 -9.79 -14.49 -6.34
CA ILE A 38 -8.94 -15.46 -7.03
C ILE A 38 -8.57 -14.92 -8.41
N THR A 39 -7.28 -14.89 -8.73
CA THR A 39 -6.75 -14.54 -10.05
C THR A 39 -6.38 -15.80 -10.83
N ARG A 40 -6.21 -15.68 -12.15
CA ARG A 40 -5.74 -16.79 -12.99
C ARG A 40 -4.22 -16.85 -13.05
N GLU A 41 -3.59 -15.68 -13.05
CA GLU A 41 -2.15 -15.54 -13.05
C GLU A 41 -1.64 -15.22 -11.65
N GLY A 42 -0.46 -15.74 -11.33
CA GLY A 42 0.23 -15.45 -10.07
C GLY A 42 0.72 -14.00 -10.04
N VAL A 43 0.47 -13.31 -8.93
CA VAL A 43 0.98 -11.96 -8.68
C VAL A 43 2.05 -12.03 -7.60
N ALA A 44 3.25 -11.52 -7.93
CA ALA A 44 4.31 -11.35 -6.95
C ALA A 44 3.88 -10.30 -5.90
N SER A 45 3.78 -10.74 -4.65
CA SER A 45 3.17 -10.00 -3.57
C SER A 45 4.06 -10.04 -2.32
N ALA A 46 4.10 -8.93 -1.61
CA ALA A 46 4.61 -8.87 -0.24
C ALA A 46 3.48 -9.24 0.72
N LEU A 47 3.67 -10.27 1.53
CA LEU A 47 2.88 -10.54 2.73
C LEU A 47 3.61 -9.93 3.92
N ARG A 48 3.04 -8.88 4.52
CA ARG A 48 3.53 -8.29 5.77
C ARG A 48 2.76 -8.90 6.93
N GLU A 49 3.44 -9.74 7.72
CA GLU A 49 2.89 -10.42 8.89
C GLU A 49 3.21 -9.60 10.14
N GLU A 50 2.18 -9.15 10.85
CA GLU A 50 2.38 -8.36 12.08
C GLU A 50 2.82 -9.24 13.23
N PHE A 51 3.78 -8.74 14.01
CA PHE A 51 4.02 -9.28 15.35
C PHE A 51 2.95 -8.83 16.32
N ASN A 52 2.37 -7.65 16.09
CA ASN A 52 1.24 -7.15 16.84
C ASN A 52 -0.07 -7.80 16.36
N ARG A 53 -0.71 -8.55 17.26
CA ARG A 53 -1.92 -9.32 16.97
C ARG A 53 -3.21 -8.62 17.40
N PHE A 54 -3.21 -7.28 17.48
CA PHE A 54 -4.44 -6.55 17.76
C PHE A 54 -5.51 -6.89 16.71
N PRO A 55 -6.74 -7.23 17.12
CA PRO A 55 -7.79 -7.57 16.17
C PRO A 55 -7.95 -6.50 15.10
N LYS A 56 -8.00 -6.94 13.84
CA LYS A 56 -8.20 -6.08 12.65
C LYS A 56 -6.99 -5.21 12.27
N ALA A 57 -5.82 -5.39 12.89
CA ALA A 57 -4.60 -4.67 12.50
C ALA A 57 -4.28 -4.82 11.00
N GLY A 58 -4.43 -6.02 10.43
CA GLY A 58 -4.28 -6.31 9.00
C GLY A 58 -5.20 -5.46 8.12
N HIS A 59 -6.48 -5.35 8.50
CA HIS A 59 -7.45 -4.51 7.79
C HIS A 59 -7.13 -3.02 7.94
N CYS A 60 -6.75 -2.58 9.14
CA CYS A 60 -6.40 -1.18 9.39
C CYS A 60 -5.19 -0.74 8.55
N MET A 61 -4.14 -1.57 8.46
CA MET A 61 -3.00 -1.26 7.59
C MET A 61 -3.37 -1.24 6.11
N PHE A 62 -4.18 -2.20 5.66
CA PHE A 62 -4.68 -2.22 4.29
C PHE A 62 -5.44 -0.93 3.96
N LEU A 63 -6.30 -0.44 4.86
CA LEU A 63 -7.04 0.81 4.67
C LEU A 63 -6.12 2.02 4.67
N ARG A 64 -5.15 2.10 5.60
CA ARG A 64 -4.12 3.16 5.64
C ARG A 64 -3.35 3.22 4.32
N HIS A 65 -2.87 2.08 3.84
CA HIS A 65 -2.15 1.99 2.57
C HIS A 65 -3.07 2.34 1.38
N THR A 66 -4.34 1.94 1.42
CA THR A 66 -5.33 2.28 0.37
C THR A 66 -5.53 3.79 0.27
N ILE A 67 -5.68 4.49 1.41
CA ILE A 67 -5.78 5.96 1.47
C ILE A 67 -4.55 6.59 0.81
N ILE A 68 -3.36 6.18 1.25
CA ILE A 68 -2.08 6.67 0.70
C ILE A 68 -2.02 6.46 -0.81
N LYS A 69 -2.39 5.27 -1.29
CA LYS A 69 -2.38 4.94 -2.71
C LYS A 69 -3.38 5.78 -3.51
N LYS A 70 -4.56 6.09 -2.96
CA LYS A 70 -5.55 6.92 -3.65
C LYS A 70 -5.12 8.39 -3.72
N LEU A 71 -4.48 8.90 -2.68
CA LEU A 71 -3.88 10.23 -2.72
C LEU A 71 -2.71 10.30 -3.72
N GLU A 72 -1.88 9.26 -3.80
CA GLU A 72 -0.88 9.17 -4.89
C GLU A 72 -1.54 9.21 -6.27
N ASP A 73 -2.60 8.43 -6.49
CA ASP A 73 -3.29 8.43 -7.79
C ASP A 73 -3.77 9.84 -8.16
N HIS A 74 -4.23 10.62 -7.18
CA HIS A 74 -4.59 12.02 -7.38
C HIS A 74 -3.36 12.87 -7.77
N PHE A 75 -2.26 12.80 -7.02
CA PHE A 75 -1.04 13.57 -7.30
C PHE A 75 -0.41 13.21 -8.65
N TYR A 76 -0.39 11.93 -8.99
CA TYR A 76 0.07 11.43 -10.28
C TYR A 76 -0.81 11.95 -11.43
N ARG A 77 -2.14 11.84 -11.30
CA ARG A 77 -3.09 12.28 -12.35
C ARG A 77 -3.14 13.79 -12.54
N THR A 78 -2.80 14.55 -11.50
CA THR A 78 -2.68 16.01 -11.56
C THR A 78 -1.29 16.48 -12.00
N GLY A 79 -0.36 15.56 -12.26
CA GLY A 79 0.94 15.86 -12.85
C GLY A 79 2.01 16.32 -11.86
N VAL A 80 1.86 16.07 -10.56
CA VAL A 80 2.87 16.38 -9.54
C VAL A 80 4.20 15.66 -9.86
N TYR A 81 4.09 14.39 -10.24
CA TYR A 81 5.18 13.53 -10.71
C TYR A 81 4.64 12.49 -11.70
N LYS A 82 5.54 11.87 -12.48
CA LYS A 82 5.17 11.03 -13.63
C LYS A 82 5.27 9.53 -13.37
N PHE A 83 5.77 9.11 -12.21
CA PHE A 83 5.91 7.72 -11.86
C PHE A 83 5.21 7.45 -10.54
N ALA A 84 4.47 6.35 -10.43
CA ALA A 84 3.86 5.96 -9.17
C ALA A 84 4.93 5.37 -8.24
N HIS A 85 4.98 5.81 -7.00
CA HIS A 85 5.95 5.44 -5.98
C HIS A 85 5.36 4.55 -4.87
N ILE A 86 4.03 4.42 -4.77
CA ILE A 86 3.34 3.57 -3.80
C ILE A 86 2.89 2.26 -4.48
N PRO A 87 3.35 1.08 -4.03
CA PRO A 87 2.81 -0.21 -4.45
C PRO A 87 1.31 -0.33 -4.16
N ARG A 88 0.60 -1.21 -4.87
CA ARG A 88 -0.85 -1.37 -4.60
C ARG A 88 -1.10 -2.29 -3.40
N PRO A 89 -1.93 -1.91 -2.42
CA PRO A 89 -2.49 -2.87 -1.46
C PRO A 89 -3.48 -3.80 -2.18
N LEU A 90 -3.32 -5.11 -1.99
CA LEU A 90 -4.03 -6.18 -2.70
C LEU A 90 -4.96 -7.00 -1.80
N GLY A 91 -4.66 -7.10 -0.51
CA GLY A 91 -5.44 -7.91 0.42
C GLY A 91 -5.05 -7.71 1.87
N SER A 92 -5.77 -8.38 2.76
CA SER A 92 -5.56 -8.31 4.20
C SER A 92 -6.08 -9.58 4.87
N ILE A 93 -5.44 -10.00 5.94
CA ILE A 93 -5.87 -11.13 6.76
C ILE A 93 -6.03 -10.62 8.18
N SER A 94 -7.19 -10.89 8.77
CA SER A 94 -7.46 -10.61 10.17
C SER A 94 -8.28 -11.74 10.74
N ARG A 95 -7.61 -12.62 11.50
CA ARG A 95 -8.19 -13.79 12.15
C ARG A 95 -8.22 -13.56 13.66
N THR A 96 -9.40 -13.71 14.23
CA THR A 96 -9.64 -13.69 15.68
C THR A 96 -9.81 -15.12 16.21
N GLY A 97 -9.41 -15.39 17.46
CA GLY A 97 -9.54 -16.71 18.09
C GLY A 97 -8.26 -17.15 18.80
N ASP A 98 -8.08 -18.46 18.98
CA ASP A 98 -6.97 -19.05 19.75
C ASP A 98 -5.59 -18.84 19.09
N GLN A 99 -5.57 -18.64 17.77
CA GLN A 99 -4.36 -18.29 17.02
C GLN A 99 -4.60 -17.03 16.19
N PRO A 100 -4.60 -15.85 16.85
CA PRO A 100 -4.84 -14.60 16.14
C PRO A 100 -3.71 -14.36 15.15
N TYR A 101 -4.09 -13.90 13.96
CA TYR A 101 -3.17 -13.69 12.85
C TYR A 101 -3.59 -12.47 12.05
N GLU A 102 -2.65 -11.53 11.92
CA GLU A 102 -2.87 -10.23 11.31
C GLU A 102 -1.79 -10.02 10.26
N ALA A 103 -2.21 -9.79 9.03
CA ALA A 103 -1.30 -9.54 7.93
C ALA A 103 -1.96 -8.65 6.88
N TYR A 104 -1.16 -8.01 6.02
CA TYR A 104 -1.68 -7.42 4.80
C TYR A 104 -0.78 -7.68 3.60
N ILE A 105 -1.41 -7.66 2.43
CA ILE A 105 -0.83 -8.08 1.17
C ILE A 105 -0.75 -6.86 0.27
N TYR A 106 0.41 -6.60 -0.31
CA TYR A 106 0.60 -5.55 -1.30
C TYR A 106 1.51 -6.02 -2.44
N GLU A 107 1.48 -5.30 -3.55
CA GLU A 107 2.32 -5.55 -4.73
C GLU A 107 3.80 -5.55 -4.33
N TRP A 108 4.56 -6.57 -4.74
CA TRP A 108 5.99 -6.62 -4.49
C TRP A 108 6.72 -5.54 -5.32
N ALA A 109 7.58 -4.76 -4.67
CA ALA A 109 8.43 -3.79 -5.34
C ALA A 109 9.75 -4.46 -5.75
N PHE A 110 9.92 -4.75 -7.03
CA PHE A 110 11.18 -5.27 -7.56
C PHE A 110 12.28 -4.20 -7.59
N GLY A 111 13.46 -4.54 -7.07
CA GLY A 111 14.63 -3.68 -7.09
C GLY A 111 15.56 -3.97 -5.92
N THR A 112 16.44 -3.03 -5.62
CA THR A 112 17.34 -3.07 -4.46
C THR A 112 16.92 -2.02 -3.45
N GLU A 113 16.88 -2.38 -2.17
CA GLU A 113 16.77 -1.39 -1.11
C GLU A 113 18.10 -0.65 -0.92
N GLY A 114 18.01 0.63 -0.57
CA GLY A 114 19.18 1.40 -0.15
C GLY A 114 19.88 2.12 -1.30
N PHE A 115 20.10 3.42 -1.12
CA PHE A 115 21.07 4.20 -1.87
C PHE A 115 21.69 5.25 -0.95
N PRO A 116 22.89 5.75 -1.29
CA PRO A 116 23.51 6.81 -0.52
C PRO A 116 22.86 8.16 -0.85
N TRP A 117 22.34 8.86 0.15
CA TRP A 117 21.94 10.26 0.10
C TRP A 117 23.12 11.21 -0.13
N TYR A 118 24.35 10.74 0.10
CA TYR A 118 25.58 11.49 -0.09
C TYR A 118 26.66 10.61 -0.71
N ARG A 119 27.42 11.14 -1.67
CA ARG A 119 28.62 10.50 -2.22
C ARG A 119 29.83 11.42 -2.08
N VAL A 120 31.02 10.84 -2.12
CA VAL A 120 32.27 11.60 -2.13
C VAL A 120 32.75 11.77 -3.58
N ASP A 121 33.10 12.99 -3.97
CA ASP A 121 33.67 13.26 -5.29
C ASP A 121 35.17 12.95 -5.35
N GLN A 122 35.77 13.15 -6.53
CA GLN A 122 37.21 12.90 -6.75
C GLN A 122 38.14 13.81 -5.94
N TYR A 123 37.61 14.88 -5.34
CA TYR A 123 38.34 15.85 -4.52
C TYR A 123 38.09 15.65 -3.02
N GLY A 124 37.29 14.66 -2.63
CA GLY A 124 36.94 14.40 -1.24
C GLY A 124 35.73 15.19 -0.72
N ASN A 125 35.03 15.94 -1.57
CA ASN A 125 33.84 16.71 -1.15
C ASN A 125 32.61 15.80 -1.09
N SER A 126 31.76 16.04 -0.09
CA SER A 126 30.45 15.39 0.00
C SER A 126 29.47 16.06 -0.96
N ILE A 127 28.89 15.28 -1.87
CA ILE A 127 27.86 15.68 -2.83
C ILE A 127 26.54 15.01 -2.42
N VAL A 128 25.50 15.82 -2.27
CA VAL A 128 24.12 15.32 -2.07
C VAL A 128 23.66 14.59 -3.32
N VAL A 129 23.18 13.37 -3.13
CA VAL A 129 22.50 12.59 -4.17
C VAL A 129 21.01 12.85 -4.06
N ARG A 130 20.42 13.43 -5.10
CA ARG A 130 18.98 13.71 -5.14
C ARG A 130 18.22 12.52 -5.67
N LEU A 131 17.11 12.16 -5.05
CA LEU A 131 16.18 11.20 -5.61
C LEU A 131 15.10 11.95 -6.39
N ARG A 132 15.04 11.73 -7.71
CA ARG A 132 14.06 12.44 -8.54
C ARG A 132 12.64 12.20 -8.03
N ASP A 133 11.85 13.27 -8.01
CA ASP A 133 10.47 13.34 -7.48
C ASP A 133 10.31 13.26 -5.95
N TRP A 134 11.36 12.91 -5.19
CA TRP A 134 11.28 12.72 -3.73
C TRP A 134 10.74 13.94 -2.97
N ASP A 135 11.32 15.12 -3.19
CA ASP A 135 10.91 16.33 -2.46
C ASP A 135 9.45 16.70 -2.76
N LYS A 136 9.02 16.55 -4.01
CA LYS A 136 7.63 16.79 -4.41
C LYS A 136 6.70 15.76 -3.79
N PHE A 137 7.09 14.49 -3.78
CA PHE A 137 6.36 13.39 -3.19
C PHE A 137 6.13 13.64 -1.70
N VAL A 138 7.20 13.86 -0.92
CA VAL A 138 7.11 14.12 0.52
C VAL A 138 6.28 15.37 0.81
N ALA A 139 6.53 16.48 0.10
CA ALA A 139 5.83 17.73 0.34
C ALA A 139 4.31 17.65 0.05
N ASN A 140 3.88 16.89 -0.96
CA ASN A 140 2.45 16.76 -1.26
C ASN A 140 1.72 15.87 -0.26
N PHE A 141 2.35 14.80 0.23
CA PHE A 141 1.77 13.98 1.29
C PHE A 141 1.77 14.68 2.66
N ASP A 142 2.81 15.46 2.97
CA ASP A 142 2.83 16.25 4.21
C ASP A 142 1.65 17.23 4.27
N ARG A 143 1.28 17.85 3.14
CA ARG A 143 0.10 18.72 3.05
C ARG A 143 -1.21 18.02 3.40
N THR A 144 -1.31 16.70 3.19
CA THR A 144 -2.49 15.91 3.58
C THR A 144 -2.40 15.37 5.01
N GLY A 145 -1.34 15.68 5.75
CA GLY A 145 -1.10 15.11 7.09
C GLY A 145 -0.52 13.69 7.07
N ILE A 146 0.07 13.22 5.96
CA ILE A 146 0.71 11.90 5.86
C ILE A 146 2.23 12.09 5.72
N TYR A 147 2.99 11.60 6.69
CA TYR A 147 4.42 11.87 6.77
C TYR A 147 5.25 10.75 6.12
N LEU A 148 5.27 10.68 4.78
CA LEU A 148 5.95 9.59 4.03
C LEU A 148 7.48 9.68 3.98
N GLY A 149 8.06 10.83 4.34
CA GLY A 149 9.51 10.98 4.48
C GLY A 149 10.06 10.41 5.79
N ARG A 150 9.18 10.00 6.72
CA ARG A 150 9.58 9.37 7.97
C ARG A 150 10.13 7.98 7.68
N ASP A 151 11.11 7.57 8.50
CA ASP A 151 11.66 6.22 8.48
C ASP A 151 12.26 5.82 7.12
N CYS A 152 12.96 6.77 6.48
CA CYS A 152 13.61 6.60 5.19
C CYS A 152 15.13 6.77 5.21
N THR A 153 15.73 6.79 6.40
CA THR A 153 17.17 6.84 6.63
C THR A 153 17.53 5.85 7.72
N THR A 154 18.59 5.05 7.54
CA THR A 154 18.96 4.07 8.58
C THR A 154 19.36 4.78 9.87
N SER A 155 19.08 4.15 11.02
CA SER A 155 19.46 4.66 12.35
C SER A 155 20.97 4.63 12.58
N GLU A 156 21.67 3.74 11.88
CA GLU A 156 23.12 3.54 11.96
C GLU A 156 23.89 4.51 11.05
N ASP A 157 23.31 4.85 9.89
CA ASP A 157 23.90 5.78 8.94
C ASP A 157 22.82 6.56 8.18
N ALA A 158 22.51 7.76 8.66
CA ALA A 158 21.55 8.65 8.02
C ALA A 158 21.90 9.03 6.56
N ARG A 159 23.08 8.63 6.07
CA ARG A 159 23.50 8.77 4.67
C ARG A 159 22.94 7.67 3.77
N ILE A 160 22.36 6.59 4.28
CA ILE A 160 21.78 5.52 3.46
C ILE A 160 20.26 5.52 3.62
N SER A 161 19.55 5.41 2.51
CA SER A 161 18.09 5.29 2.54
C SER A 161 17.65 3.94 3.08
N GLN A 162 16.49 3.91 3.72
CA GLN A 162 15.76 2.67 4.01
C GLN A 162 14.32 2.78 3.56
N ASN A 163 13.63 1.65 3.43
CA ASN A 163 12.24 1.55 2.99
C ASN A 163 11.97 2.18 1.60
N ILE A 164 13.01 2.36 0.79
CA ILE A 164 12.93 2.83 -0.59
C ILE A 164 13.59 1.78 -1.48
N ILE A 165 12.80 1.20 -2.40
CA ILE A 165 13.29 0.24 -3.39
C ILE A 165 13.62 0.97 -4.68
N HIS A 166 14.86 0.87 -5.12
CA HIS A 166 15.34 1.36 -6.40
C HIS A 166 15.16 0.29 -7.46
N GLN A 167 14.22 0.51 -8.37
CA GLN A 167 13.96 -0.40 -9.49
C GLN A 167 15.02 -0.24 -10.59
N TYR A 168 15.67 0.93 -10.62
CA TYR A 168 16.83 1.21 -11.48
C TYR A 168 17.92 1.92 -10.66
N PRO A 169 18.79 1.16 -9.97
CA PRO A 169 19.80 1.69 -9.06
C PRO A 169 21.03 2.21 -9.82
N LYS A 170 20.80 3.07 -10.82
CA LYS A 170 21.84 3.77 -11.55
C LYS A 170 21.55 5.26 -11.53
N PRO A 171 22.56 6.09 -11.24
CA PRO A 171 22.36 7.52 -11.26
C PRO A 171 22.23 8.02 -12.70
N ILE A 172 21.63 9.19 -12.84
CA ILE A 172 21.45 9.91 -14.09
C ILE A 172 22.55 10.96 -14.22
N GLY A 173 23.03 11.15 -15.45
CA GLY A 173 23.95 12.24 -15.78
C GLY A 173 25.29 12.11 -15.05
N ASP A 174 25.68 13.17 -14.33
CA ASP A 174 26.96 13.28 -13.63
C ASP A 174 27.04 12.47 -12.32
N GLY A 175 25.96 11.77 -11.96
CA GLY A 175 25.91 10.96 -10.75
C GLY A 175 25.30 11.65 -9.53
N SER A 176 24.83 12.90 -9.66
CA SER A 176 24.22 13.68 -8.56
C SER A 176 22.72 13.41 -8.36
N GLU A 177 22.09 12.69 -9.26
CA GLU A 177 20.65 12.40 -9.22
C GLU A 177 20.36 10.93 -9.52
N MET A 178 19.44 10.34 -8.77
CA MET A 178 18.87 9.01 -9.01
C MET A 178 17.56 9.13 -9.78
N SER A 179 17.27 8.11 -10.61
CA SER A 179 16.06 8.08 -11.43
C SER A 179 14.76 8.10 -10.62
N SER A 180 13.63 8.41 -11.28
CA SER A 180 12.29 8.33 -10.68
C SER A 180 11.78 6.89 -10.53
N LEU A 181 12.56 5.88 -10.91
CA LEU A 181 12.17 4.46 -10.85
C LEU A 181 12.46 3.89 -9.45
N TRP A 182 11.67 4.34 -8.48
CA TRP A 182 11.74 3.90 -7.09
C TRP A 182 10.35 3.75 -6.47
N LYS A 183 10.26 2.97 -5.40
CA LYS A 183 9.04 2.72 -4.62
C LYS A 183 9.29 2.95 -3.14
N ARG A 184 8.37 3.61 -2.43
CA ARG A 184 8.30 3.58 -0.95
C ARG A 184 7.61 2.27 -0.56
N ILE A 185 8.25 1.45 0.25
CA ILE A 185 7.67 0.23 0.83
C ILE A 185 7.30 0.47 2.29
N ASP A 186 7.12 -0.56 3.11
CA ASP A 186 6.84 -0.51 4.55
C ASP A 186 5.84 0.57 5.04
N PHE A 187 4.58 0.17 5.13
CA PHE A 187 3.46 1.03 5.55
C PHE A 187 3.00 0.72 6.99
N GLY A 188 3.91 0.23 7.82
CA GLY A 188 3.70 -0.05 9.23
C GLY A 188 3.19 1.15 10.02
N PHE A 189 2.63 0.88 11.21
CA PHE A 189 2.09 1.92 12.07
C PHE A 189 3.18 2.86 12.59
N ALA A 190 4.37 2.36 12.90
CA ALA A 190 5.50 3.21 13.30
C ALA A 190 6.19 3.90 12.11
N SER A 191 6.25 3.22 10.95
CA SER A 191 6.96 3.71 9.75
C SER A 191 6.29 4.96 9.17
N ILE A 192 4.95 5.01 9.16
CA ILE A 192 4.19 6.13 8.60
C ILE A 192 3.20 6.67 9.63
N THR A 193 3.28 7.97 9.91
CA THR A 193 2.31 8.66 10.74
C THR A 193 1.25 9.35 9.88
N ILE A 194 -0.01 9.30 10.34
CA ILE A 194 -1.14 9.96 9.70
C ILE A 194 -1.80 10.86 10.74
N ASP A 195 -1.81 12.16 10.48
CA ASP A 195 -2.64 13.14 11.16
C ASP A 195 -4.03 13.12 10.51
N PHE A 196 -4.95 12.38 11.11
CA PHE A 196 -6.28 12.19 10.56
C PHE A 196 -7.14 13.46 10.55
N GLU A 197 -6.84 14.43 11.41
CA GLU A 197 -7.54 15.71 11.42
C GLU A 197 -7.12 16.55 10.20
N ARG A 198 -5.80 16.67 9.96
CA ARG A 198 -5.27 17.31 8.74
C ARG A 198 -5.72 16.60 7.48
N LEU A 199 -5.73 15.27 7.48
CA LEU A 199 -6.22 14.48 6.35
C LEU A 199 -7.71 14.74 6.08
N SER A 200 -8.55 14.71 7.11
CA SER A 200 -9.98 14.97 6.96
C SER A 200 -10.25 16.37 6.41
N ARG A 201 -9.54 17.38 6.92
CA ARG A 201 -9.60 18.76 6.38
C ARG A 201 -9.18 18.81 4.92
N PHE A 202 -8.06 18.19 4.56
CA PHE A 202 -7.60 18.14 3.17
C PHE A 202 -8.63 17.51 2.23
N LEU A 203 -9.23 16.38 2.62
CA LEU A 203 -10.26 15.68 1.84
C LEU A 203 -11.53 16.52 1.65
N HIS A 204 -11.89 17.32 2.65
CA HIS A 204 -13.02 18.23 2.59
C HIS A 204 -12.72 19.42 1.67
N ASP A 205 -11.61 20.12 1.91
CA ASP A 205 -11.24 21.35 1.21
C ASP A 205 -10.92 21.12 -0.27
N ASN A 206 -10.50 19.89 -0.63
CA ASN A 206 -10.15 19.51 -2.00
C ASN A 206 -11.17 18.58 -2.65
N ARG A 207 -12.41 18.52 -2.13
CA ARG A 207 -13.46 17.59 -2.58
C ARG A 207 -13.64 17.55 -4.09
N GLU A 208 -13.80 18.72 -4.73
CA GLU A 208 -14.07 18.78 -6.17
C GLU A 208 -12.91 18.24 -7.01
N ALA A 209 -11.67 18.62 -6.68
CA ALA A 209 -10.46 18.16 -7.36
C ALA A 209 -10.24 16.65 -7.17
N LEU A 210 -10.51 16.14 -5.96
CA LEU A 210 -10.42 14.71 -5.65
C LEU A 210 -11.48 13.91 -6.40
N ILE A 211 -12.74 14.37 -6.44
CA ILE A 211 -13.80 13.70 -7.20
C ILE A 211 -13.49 13.71 -8.70
N ALA A 212 -13.02 14.84 -9.26
CA ALA A 212 -12.69 14.94 -10.67
C ALA A 212 -11.61 13.93 -11.10
N THR A 213 -10.67 13.61 -10.21
CA THR A 213 -9.51 12.76 -10.50
C THR A 213 -9.72 11.30 -10.09
N LEU A 214 -10.35 11.05 -8.95
CA LEU A 214 -10.56 9.71 -8.37
C LEU A 214 -11.92 9.11 -8.74
N ARG A 215 -12.90 9.95 -9.13
CA ARG A 215 -14.34 9.67 -9.20
C ARG A 215 -15.01 9.61 -7.83
N SER A 216 -16.33 9.75 -7.83
CA SER A 216 -17.17 9.79 -6.62
C SER A 216 -16.95 8.60 -5.71
N GLU A 217 -16.91 7.39 -6.27
CA GLU A 217 -16.87 6.14 -5.51
C GLU A 217 -15.54 5.98 -4.78
N ARG A 218 -14.43 6.38 -5.42
CA ARG A 218 -13.10 6.31 -4.79
C ARG A 218 -12.89 7.39 -3.76
N TYR A 219 -13.47 8.57 -3.95
CA TYR A 219 -13.47 9.62 -2.95
C TYR A 219 -14.28 9.18 -1.71
N GLU A 220 -15.51 8.67 -1.91
CA GLU A 220 -16.35 8.11 -0.84
C GLU A 220 -15.63 7.00 -0.08
N MET A 221 -14.98 6.08 -0.79
CA MET A 221 -14.19 5.01 -0.20
C MET A 221 -13.09 5.53 0.73
N VAL A 222 -12.39 6.61 0.34
CA VAL A 222 -11.33 7.21 1.16
C VAL A 222 -11.92 7.88 2.41
N LEU A 223 -13.05 8.58 2.30
CA LEU A 223 -13.73 9.18 3.45
C LEU A 223 -14.17 8.12 4.46
N LEU A 224 -14.84 7.07 4.00
CA LEU A 224 -15.29 5.97 4.85
C LEU A 224 -14.11 5.22 5.49
N ALA A 225 -13.01 5.04 4.75
CA ALA A 225 -11.79 4.44 5.30
C ALA A 225 -11.16 5.31 6.40
N VAL A 226 -11.15 6.63 6.23
CA VAL A 226 -10.69 7.55 7.29
C VAL A 226 -11.58 7.44 8.51
N GLN A 227 -12.91 7.50 8.34
CA GLN A 227 -13.86 7.36 9.44
C GLN A 227 -13.69 6.03 10.19
N TYR A 228 -13.52 4.93 9.46
CA TYR A 228 -13.28 3.61 10.03
C TYR A 228 -12.00 3.57 10.87
N LEU A 229 -10.95 4.28 10.46
CA LEU A 229 -9.67 4.30 11.17
C LEU A 229 -9.67 5.23 12.40
N THR A 230 -10.56 6.22 12.45
CA THR A 230 -10.60 7.21 13.53
C THR A 230 -11.69 6.96 14.56
N ASP A 231 -12.85 6.49 14.13
CA ASP A 231 -14.05 6.40 14.96
C ASP A 231 -14.99 5.30 14.43
N ARG A 232 -14.46 4.07 14.39
CA ARG A 232 -15.21 2.91 13.89
C ARG A 232 -16.51 2.68 14.66
N ASP A 233 -16.48 2.86 15.97
CA ASP A 233 -17.59 2.51 16.86
C ASP A 233 -18.80 3.43 16.68
N SER A 234 -18.61 4.63 16.10
CA SER A 234 -19.72 5.52 15.73
C SER A 234 -20.24 5.32 14.30
N MET A 235 -19.57 4.49 13.49
CA MET A 235 -20.01 4.23 12.12
C MET A 235 -21.31 3.41 12.10
N LYS A 236 -22.21 3.77 11.19
CA LYS A 236 -23.41 2.96 10.93
C LYS A 236 -23.01 1.69 10.19
N GLU A 237 -23.68 0.58 10.47
CA GLU A 237 -23.48 -0.69 9.76
C GLU A 237 -23.60 -0.57 8.23
N ILE A 238 -24.49 0.31 7.75
CA ILE A 238 -24.64 0.57 6.31
C ILE A 238 -23.38 1.21 5.70
N ASP A 239 -22.70 2.08 6.45
CA ASP A 239 -21.48 2.75 6.00
C ASP A 239 -20.28 1.79 6.03
N ILE A 240 -20.24 0.89 7.01
CA ILE A 240 -19.27 -0.22 7.05
C ILE A 240 -19.48 -1.14 5.84
N GLY A 241 -20.71 -1.60 5.60
CA GLY A 241 -21.02 -2.43 4.43
C GLY A 241 -20.72 -1.73 3.11
N ARG A 242 -20.96 -0.41 3.03
CA ARG A 242 -20.60 0.39 1.85
C ARG A 242 -19.09 0.45 1.64
N LEU A 243 -18.31 0.65 2.70
CA LEU A 243 -16.85 0.60 2.65
C LEU A 243 -16.36 -0.76 2.15
N GLU A 244 -16.93 -1.86 2.65
CA GLU A 244 -16.56 -3.21 2.22
C GLU A 244 -16.77 -3.44 0.73
N VAL A 245 -17.91 -2.99 0.18
CA VAL A 245 -18.22 -3.06 -1.25
C VAL A 245 -17.21 -2.26 -2.07
N LEU A 246 -16.98 -0.99 -1.70
CA LEU A 246 -16.08 -0.09 -2.42
C LEU A 246 -14.62 -0.59 -2.42
N ILE A 247 -14.18 -1.14 -1.28
CA ILE A 247 -12.86 -1.77 -1.15
C ILE A 247 -12.77 -3.05 -1.97
N GLY A 248 -13.81 -3.89 -1.96
CA GLY A 248 -13.89 -5.07 -2.82
C GLY A 248 -13.72 -4.71 -4.30
N GLU A 249 -14.43 -3.68 -4.77
CA GLU A 249 -14.30 -3.16 -6.13
C GLU A 249 -12.92 -2.54 -6.42
N TYR A 250 -12.30 -1.88 -5.44
CA TYR A 250 -10.92 -1.37 -5.57
C TYR A 250 -9.93 -2.50 -5.79
N ARG A 251 -10.03 -3.56 -4.98
CA ARG A 251 -9.14 -4.72 -5.05
C ARG A 251 -9.33 -5.47 -6.36
N ARG A 252 -10.58 -5.69 -6.79
CA ARG A 252 -10.88 -6.29 -8.11
C ARG A 252 -10.29 -5.46 -9.25
N SER A 253 -10.48 -4.14 -9.23
CA SER A 253 -9.93 -3.24 -10.25
C SER A 253 -8.40 -3.28 -10.27
N SER A 254 -7.75 -3.39 -9.11
CA SER A 254 -6.29 -3.47 -9.00
C SER A 254 -5.72 -4.79 -9.51
N LEU A 255 -6.48 -5.88 -9.39
CA LEU A 255 -6.10 -7.22 -9.84
C LEU A 255 -6.65 -7.59 -11.22
N THR A 256 -7.41 -6.70 -11.88
CA THR A 256 -8.12 -7.01 -13.13
C THR A 256 -7.19 -7.46 -14.26
N HIS A 257 -5.98 -6.89 -14.34
CA HIS A 257 -5.01 -7.27 -15.38
C HIS A 257 -4.49 -8.71 -15.24
N TYR A 258 -4.59 -9.29 -14.03
CA TYR A 258 -4.26 -10.70 -13.74
C TYR A 258 -5.48 -11.62 -13.79
N ALA A 259 -6.65 -11.04 -14.08
CA ALA A 259 -7.94 -11.69 -14.18
C ALA A 259 -8.48 -11.51 -15.61
N MET A 260 -7.80 -12.03 -16.64
CA MET A 260 -8.39 -12.03 -17.97
C MET A 260 -9.50 -13.08 -18.08
N GLY A 261 -10.74 -12.59 -18.12
CA GLY A 261 -11.97 -13.34 -18.30
C GLY A 261 -13.05 -12.91 -17.31
N PHE A 262 -13.46 -11.65 -17.31
CA PHE A 262 -14.78 -11.30 -16.77
C PHE A 262 -15.81 -11.91 -17.72
N ASP A 263 -16.37 -13.05 -17.34
CA ASP A 263 -17.67 -13.42 -17.84
C ASP A 263 -18.69 -12.57 -17.05
N PRO A 264 -19.34 -11.58 -17.68
CA PRO A 264 -20.33 -10.73 -17.01
C PRO A 264 -21.57 -11.52 -16.55
N THR A 265 -21.69 -12.81 -16.89
CA THR A 265 -22.77 -13.70 -16.43
C THR A 265 -22.42 -14.46 -15.15
N ILE A 266 -21.17 -14.41 -14.67
CA ILE A 266 -20.80 -14.96 -13.35
C ILE A 266 -21.20 -13.95 -12.28
N THR A 267 -22.45 -14.05 -11.85
CA THR A 267 -22.93 -13.49 -10.59
C THR A 267 -22.00 -13.96 -9.47
N PRO A 268 -21.52 -13.06 -8.57
CA PRO A 268 -20.60 -13.45 -7.52
C PRO A 268 -21.19 -14.59 -6.67
N VAL A 269 -20.41 -15.66 -6.48
CA VAL A 269 -20.63 -16.53 -5.34
C VAL A 269 -20.12 -15.76 -4.13
N TYR A 270 -21.02 -15.07 -3.45
CA TYR A 270 -20.78 -14.63 -2.08
C TYR A 270 -20.65 -15.89 -1.23
N PHE A 271 -19.42 -16.35 -1.02
CA PHE A 271 -19.18 -17.15 0.17
C PHE A 271 -19.34 -16.19 1.35
N GLY A 272 -20.56 -16.16 1.91
CA GLY A 272 -20.91 -15.49 3.16
C GLY A 272 -20.20 -16.08 4.38
N ALA A 273 -19.06 -16.73 4.19
CA ALA A 273 -18.12 -17.01 5.24
C ALA A 273 -17.54 -15.66 5.68
N ARG A 274 -18.07 -15.12 6.78
CA ARG A 274 -17.28 -14.26 7.66
C ARG A 274 -15.89 -14.87 7.75
N THR A 275 -14.86 -14.05 7.70
CA THR A 275 -13.42 -14.40 7.80
C THR A 275 -13.05 -15.28 9.01
N GLU A 276 -14.00 -15.67 9.85
CA GLU A 276 -13.89 -16.64 10.93
C GLU A 276 -13.74 -18.09 10.44
N SER A 277 -14.05 -18.43 9.19
CA SER A 277 -14.07 -19.84 8.74
C SER A 277 -13.05 -20.22 7.65
N LEU A 278 -12.00 -19.43 7.45
CA LEU A 278 -10.89 -19.83 6.57
C LEU A 278 -9.67 -20.18 7.43
N ILE A 279 -9.75 -21.40 7.98
CA ILE A 279 -8.73 -22.32 8.53
C ILE A 279 -7.70 -21.74 9.51
#